data_AF-A0A3D0FX89-F1
#
_entry.id   AF-A0A3D0FX89-F1
#
_cell.length_a   1.000
_cell.length_b   1.000
_cell.length_c   1.000
_cell.angle_alpha   90.00
_cell.angle_beta   90.00
_cell.angle_gamma   90.00
#
_symmetry.space_group_name_H-M   'P 1'
#
loop_
_entity.id
_entity.type
_entity.pdbx_description
1 polymer ?
#
loop_
_entity_poly.entity_id
_entity_poly.type
_entity_poly.pdbx_seq_one_letter_code
_entity_poly.pdbx_strand_id
1 'polypeptide(L)'
;MISLKELKMKIYLNTLDKRVINVDIEKSFPNYKEIEAQNSEDFFDIITKDYTIEDDLIEQIIDLVDNNAEITSLESFNIKHWVSNRSFGELIDMYDSGEIIKPDMQREFVWDAQKCSRLIESIILGLPIPPLFLLEVESNKYELIDGFQRLNTLVNFVKGVPWNGSTDSKRQVSSKLSGKVSREIRGLSFDKLLSEHQRIIKRSTIPLIEFRQLGPNNLSSKYLIFERINTGSEKLNQMQIRKSLAYGKFMSKLYLDGNNCLPLRELFSTYALKKDQHIEAYLRTIALSRIYYDNFPVNKTGMNNILNDFCEVNRNRDIGDEYIRQFTLALNGVMTVFIDSKNAFRRIEKSENDDFIYSGNMNISILESILGVMIHYNFSITQENRGEIEGNYKRIMYLIFDEGRNKKSENPFSTSTGTERTIRARFDVCERILGIK
;
A
#
# COMPACT_ATOMS: atom_id res chain seq x y z
N MET A 1 29.59 9.95 -4.69
CA MET A 1 28.97 8.93 -5.55
C MET A 1 29.64 7.59 -5.28
N ILE A 2 29.12 6.84 -4.31
CA ILE A 2 29.51 5.44 -4.16
C ILE A 2 28.80 4.70 -5.31
N SER A 3 29.57 4.09 -6.19
CA SER A 3 29.05 3.15 -7.19
C SER A 3 28.23 2.10 -6.44
N LEU A 4 26.92 2.04 -6.70
CA LEU A 4 26.04 0.95 -6.27
C LEU A 4 26.52 -0.34 -6.97
N LYS A 5 27.60 -0.94 -6.46
CA LYS A 5 27.80 -2.39 -6.63
C LYS A 5 26.53 -3.03 -6.09
N GLU A 6 25.80 -3.74 -6.95
CA GLU A 6 24.63 -4.56 -6.63
C GLU A 6 24.89 -5.33 -5.32
N LEU A 7 24.37 -4.84 -4.20
CA LEU A 7 24.49 -5.51 -2.92
C LEU A 7 23.63 -6.77 -3.02
N LYS A 8 24.27 -7.94 -3.10
CA LYS A 8 23.57 -9.20 -2.91
C LYS A 8 23.12 -9.26 -1.46
N MET A 9 21.83 -9.52 -1.24
CA MET A 9 21.28 -9.73 0.09
C MET A 9 21.52 -11.18 0.50
N LYS A 10 21.93 -11.39 1.75
CA LYS A 10 22.02 -12.72 2.34
C LYS A 10 20.65 -13.10 2.88
N ILE A 11 20.14 -14.23 2.40
CA ILE A 11 18.86 -14.79 2.81
C ILE A 11 19.12 -16.18 3.37
N TYR A 12 18.54 -16.49 4.52
CA TYR A 12 18.77 -17.71 5.27
C TYR A 12 17.52 -18.59 5.22
N LEU A 13 17.65 -19.78 4.63
CA LEU A 13 16.54 -20.71 4.42
C LEU A 13 16.50 -21.78 5.49
N ASN A 14 15.31 -21.98 6.04
CA ASN A 14 14.96 -23.18 6.79
C ASN A 14 14.24 -24.16 5.88
N THR A 15 14.72 -25.40 5.80
CA THR A 15 14.16 -26.41 4.91
C THR A 15 13.97 -27.74 5.62
N LEU A 16 12.90 -28.45 5.27
CA LEU A 16 12.64 -29.83 5.68
C LEU A 16 12.19 -30.63 4.46
N ASP A 17 12.84 -31.75 4.17
CA ASP A 17 12.49 -32.65 3.06
C ASP A 17 12.30 -31.95 1.70
N LYS A 18 13.24 -31.07 1.34
CA LYS A 18 13.21 -30.22 0.13
C LYS A 18 12.03 -29.24 0.05
N ARG A 19 11.35 -28.98 1.16
CA ARG A 19 10.36 -27.91 1.28
C ARG A 19 10.96 -26.74 2.05
N VAL A 20 10.74 -25.53 1.56
CA VAL A 20 11.09 -24.32 2.29
C VAL A 20 10.03 -24.10 3.37
N ILE A 21 10.43 -24.10 4.64
CA ILE A 21 9.53 -23.83 5.77
C ILE A 21 9.50 -22.34 6.07
N ASN A 22 10.66 -21.70 6.06
CA ASN A 22 10.81 -20.30 6.43
C ASN A 22 12.05 -19.68 5.77
N VAL A 23 12.04 -18.36 5.62
CA VAL A 23 13.15 -17.53 5.18
C VAL A 23 13.40 -16.42 6.18
N ASP A 24 14.65 -16.03 6.33
CA ASP A 24 15.09 -14.96 7.22
C ASP A 24 16.18 -14.12 6.56
N ILE A 25 16.35 -12.87 6.99
CA ILE A 25 17.43 -11.99 6.52
C ILE A 25 18.68 -12.09 7.41
N GLU A 26 18.55 -12.76 8.55
CA GLU A 26 19.64 -13.07 9.47
C GLU A 26 19.72 -14.55 9.80
N LYS A 27 20.93 -15.02 10.16
CA LYS A 27 21.13 -16.43 10.50
C LYS A 27 20.58 -16.74 11.89
N SER A 28 19.30 -17.06 11.96
CA SER A 28 18.62 -17.39 13.22
C SER A 28 19.05 -18.75 13.80
N PHE A 29 19.41 -19.74 12.96
CA PHE A 29 19.87 -21.05 13.42
C PHE A 29 21.06 -21.59 12.61
N PRO A 30 21.91 -22.46 13.19
CA PRO A 30 23.10 -23.00 12.52
C PRO A 30 22.79 -23.74 11.21
N ASN A 31 21.64 -24.43 11.15
CA ASN A 31 21.19 -25.26 10.04
C ASN A 31 20.54 -24.48 8.89
N TYR A 32 20.36 -23.16 9.02
CA TYR A 32 19.81 -22.36 7.93
C TYR A 32 20.84 -22.24 6.81
N LYS A 33 20.39 -22.46 5.56
CA LYS A 33 21.22 -22.37 4.36
C LYS A 33 21.29 -20.93 3.89
N GLU A 34 22.48 -20.39 3.73
CA GLU A 34 22.69 -19.04 3.20
C GLU A 34 22.57 -19.06 1.67
N ILE A 35 21.79 -18.13 1.12
CA ILE A 35 21.66 -17.86 -0.30
C ILE A 35 21.85 -16.36 -0.51
N GLU A 36 22.72 -16.02 -1.44
CA GLU A 36 22.92 -14.66 -1.88
C GLU A 36 22.09 -14.41 -3.14
N ALA A 37 21.14 -13.48 -3.06
CA ALA A 37 20.31 -13.09 -4.19
C ALA A 37 20.23 -11.56 -4.33
N GLN A 38 20.03 -11.09 -5.56
CA GLN A 38 19.89 -9.67 -5.86
C GLN A 38 18.46 -9.14 -5.66
N ASN A 39 17.47 -9.99 -5.89
CA ASN A 39 16.04 -9.71 -5.76
C ASN A 39 15.30 -11.05 -5.55
N SER A 40 13.99 -11.00 -5.32
CA SER A 40 13.17 -12.20 -5.08
C SER A 40 13.21 -13.16 -6.26
N GLU A 41 13.37 -12.64 -7.47
CA GLU A 41 13.38 -13.44 -8.69
C GLU A 41 14.67 -14.24 -8.84
N ASP A 42 15.83 -13.60 -8.65
CA ASP A 42 17.14 -14.26 -8.57
C ASP A 42 17.13 -15.30 -7.45
N PHE A 43 16.49 -14.97 -6.32
CA PHE A 43 16.31 -15.92 -5.23
C PHE A 43 15.48 -17.14 -5.65
N PHE A 44 14.31 -16.94 -6.27
CA PHE A 44 13.47 -18.04 -6.76
C PHE A 44 14.16 -18.88 -7.83
N ASP A 45 14.90 -18.26 -8.76
CA ASP A 45 15.67 -18.97 -9.78
C ASP A 45 16.76 -19.88 -9.18
N ILE A 46 17.34 -19.48 -8.04
CA ILE A 46 18.31 -20.29 -7.30
C ILE A 46 17.61 -21.45 -6.59
N ILE A 47 16.49 -21.22 -5.90
CA ILE A 47 15.93 -22.22 -4.97
C ILE A 47 14.94 -23.19 -5.60
N THR A 48 14.19 -22.77 -6.62
CA THR A 48 13.14 -23.59 -7.23
C THR A 48 13.69 -24.82 -7.97
N LYS A 49 15.00 -24.85 -8.23
CA LYS A 49 15.70 -26.03 -8.77
C LYS A 49 15.75 -27.20 -7.78
N ASP A 50 15.87 -26.89 -6.49
CA ASP A 50 16.13 -27.89 -5.44
C ASP A 50 14.99 -28.01 -4.42
N TYR A 51 14.12 -27.01 -4.34
CA TYR A 51 13.11 -26.88 -3.30
C TYR A 51 11.72 -26.48 -3.83
N THR A 52 10.68 -26.95 -3.15
CA THR A 52 9.29 -26.50 -3.35
C THR A 52 8.90 -25.45 -2.30
N ILE A 53 8.12 -24.46 -2.71
CA ILE A 53 7.67 -23.33 -1.88
C ILE A 53 6.14 -23.28 -1.93
N GLU A 54 5.50 -23.07 -0.80
CA GLU A 54 4.05 -22.84 -0.74
C GLU A 54 3.72 -21.39 -1.16
N ASP A 55 2.57 -21.19 -1.81
CA ASP A 55 2.15 -19.88 -2.35
C ASP A 55 2.17 -18.76 -1.28
N ASP A 56 1.77 -19.07 -0.05
CA ASP A 56 1.76 -18.11 1.06
C ASP A 56 3.17 -17.68 1.50
N LEU A 57 4.19 -18.50 1.24
CA LEU A 57 5.60 -18.20 1.56
C LEU A 57 6.29 -17.46 0.42
N ILE A 58 5.86 -17.67 -0.84
CA ILE A 58 6.36 -16.91 -2.00
C ILE A 58 6.16 -15.41 -1.78
N GLU A 59 4.97 -14.99 -1.33
CA GLU A 59 4.68 -13.59 -1.06
C GLU A 59 5.53 -13.03 0.10
N GLN A 60 5.76 -13.80 1.16
CA GLN A 60 6.64 -13.38 2.26
C GLN A 60 8.08 -13.20 1.80
N ILE A 61 8.56 -14.06 0.91
CA ILE A 61 9.89 -13.95 0.30
C ILE A 61 9.97 -12.70 -0.57
N ILE A 62 8.97 -12.46 -1.43
CA ILE A 62 8.90 -11.23 -2.24
C ILE A 62 8.94 -10.01 -1.32
N ASP A 63 8.13 -10.01 -0.26
CA ASP A 63 8.08 -8.91 0.68
C ASP A 63 9.41 -8.71 1.43
N LEU A 64 10.13 -9.77 1.78
CA LEU A 64 11.42 -9.68 2.48
C LEU A 64 12.56 -9.23 1.57
N VAL A 65 12.57 -9.71 0.32
CA VAL A 65 13.70 -9.55 -0.59
C VAL A 65 13.54 -8.32 -1.49
N ASP A 66 12.31 -8.02 -1.93
CA ASP A 66 12.05 -6.91 -2.86
C ASP A 66 11.54 -5.64 -2.17
N ASN A 67 10.89 -5.73 -1.00
CA ASN A 67 10.77 -4.53 -0.16
C ASN A 67 12.11 -4.30 0.52
N ASN A 68 13.05 -3.77 -0.25
CA ASN A 68 14.14 -3.01 0.31
C ASN A 68 13.50 -1.90 1.13
N ALA A 69 13.44 -2.07 2.45
CA ALA A 69 13.36 -0.95 3.36
C ALA A 69 14.47 -0.02 2.87
N GLU A 70 14.11 1.10 2.25
CA GLU A 70 15.08 2.09 1.86
C GLU A 70 15.95 2.30 3.10
N ILE A 71 17.23 1.95 3.00
CA ILE A 71 18.20 2.21 4.05
C ILE A 71 18.31 3.72 4.10
N THR A 72 17.31 4.33 4.74
CA THR A 72 17.20 5.75 4.91
C THR A 72 18.29 6.06 5.90
N SER A 73 19.26 6.89 5.49
CA SER A 73 20.31 7.31 6.41
C SER A 73 19.65 7.79 7.71
N LEU A 74 20.27 7.50 8.85
CA LEU A 74 19.77 7.98 10.14
C LEU A 74 19.59 9.52 10.16
N GLU A 75 20.29 10.23 9.27
CA GLU A 75 20.25 11.67 9.07
C GLU A 75 19.05 12.16 8.22
N SER A 76 18.27 11.26 7.62
CA SER A 76 17.20 11.63 6.68
C SER A 76 15.90 12.10 7.34
N PHE A 77 15.73 11.89 8.65
CA PHE A 77 14.54 12.28 9.40
C PHE A 77 14.91 12.95 10.72
N ASN A 78 14.31 14.11 10.97
CA ASN A 78 14.34 14.76 12.28
C ASN A 78 12.92 14.79 12.84
N ILE A 79 12.59 13.81 13.68
CA ILE A 79 11.27 13.64 14.28
C ILE A 79 11.40 13.86 15.78
N LYS A 80 10.70 14.87 16.29
CA LYS A 80 10.54 15.04 17.73
C LYS A 80 9.27 14.33 18.16
N HIS A 81 9.34 13.53 19.21
CA HIS A 81 8.16 12.94 19.83
C HIS A 81 8.11 13.31 21.31
N TRP A 82 6.91 13.29 21.89
CA TRP A 82 6.69 13.42 23.32
C TRP A 82 5.42 12.67 23.70
N VAL A 83 5.28 12.45 25.01
CA VAL A 83 4.11 11.78 25.58
C VAL A 83 3.38 12.77 26.47
N SER A 84 2.07 12.86 26.31
CA SER A 84 1.19 13.61 27.20
C SER A 84 0.03 12.72 27.67
N ASN A 85 -0.66 13.13 28.73
CA ASN A 85 -1.91 12.51 29.16
C ASN A 85 -2.99 13.57 29.06
N ARG A 86 -4.08 13.27 28.35
CA ARG A 86 -5.25 14.15 28.26
C ARG A 86 -6.49 13.42 28.72
N SER A 87 -7.42 14.16 29.30
CA SER A 87 -8.72 13.61 29.67
C SER A 87 -9.56 13.36 28.42
N PHE A 88 -10.48 12.39 28.47
CA PHE A 88 -11.40 12.20 27.35
C PHE A 88 -12.31 13.41 27.10
N GLY A 89 -12.68 14.17 28.13
CA GLY A 89 -13.39 15.43 27.97
C GLY A 89 -12.60 16.43 27.12
N GLU A 90 -11.33 16.64 27.45
CA GLU A 90 -10.43 17.51 26.69
C GLU A 90 -10.24 17.05 25.24
N LEU A 91 -10.09 15.75 25.01
CA LEU A 91 -9.98 15.20 23.66
C LEU A 91 -11.25 15.41 22.83
N ILE A 92 -12.44 15.36 23.45
CA ILE A 92 -13.70 15.66 22.79
C ILE A 92 -13.75 17.14 22.42
N ASP A 93 -13.32 18.03 23.31
CA ASP A 93 -13.29 19.47 23.05
C ASP A 93 -12.32 19.81 21.91
N MET A 94 -11.10 19.24 21.93
CA MET A 94 -10.10 19.40 20.85
C MET A 94 -10.61 18.86 19.50
N TYR A 95 -11.38 17.77 19.53
CA TYR A 95 -11.98 17.22 18.32
C TYR A 95 -13.09 18.12 17.75
N ASP A 96 -13.86 18.76 18.62
CA ASP A 96 -14.94 19.67 18.26
C ASP A 96 -14.45 21.02 17.75
N SER A 97 -13.36 21.54 18.34
CA SER A 97 -12.71 22.77 17.91
C SER A 97 -11.95 22.61 16.58
N GLY A 98 -11.79 21.37 16.09
CA GLY A 98 -11.00 21.07 14.90
C GLY A 98 -9.50 21.09 15.13
N GLU A 99 -9.05 21.05 16.40
CA GLU A 99 -7.64 20.85 16.75
C GLU A 99 -7.18 19.42 16.43
N ILE A 100 -8.07 18.43 16.56
CA ILE A 100 -7.80 17.06 16.11
C ILE A 100 -8.55 16.80 14.80
N ILE A 101 -7.78 16.69 13.72
CA ILE A 101 -8.23 16.40 12.37
C ILE A 101 -8.32 14.89 12.19
N LYS A 102 -9.46 14.43 11.66
CA LYS A 102 -9.66 13.05 11.25
C LYS A 102 -8.93 12.80 9.92
N PRO A 103 -8.15 11.71 9.77
CA PRO A 103 -7.66 11.29 8.47
C PRO A 103 -8.85 11.02 7.56
N ASP A 104 -8.79 11.52 6.32
CA ASP A 104 -9.93 11.43 5.43
C ASP A 104 -10.30 9.97 5.08
N MET A 105 -9.38 9.01 5.19
CA MET A 105 -9.65 7.60 4.88
C MET A 105 -10.43 6.85 5.96
N GLN A 106 -10.31 7.28 7.22
CA GLN A 106 -10.93 6.57 8.34
C GLN A 106 -12.37 7.05 8.60
N ARG A 107 -12.98 7.85 7.71
CA ARG A 107 -14.37 8.32 7.89
C ARG A 107 -15.40 7.20 8.04
N GLU A 108 -15.12 5.99 7.54
CA GLU A 108 -15.96 4.84 7.83
C GLU A 108 -15.63 4.26 9.21
N PHE A 109 -16.54 4.50 10.13
CA PHE A 109 -16.54 3.87 11.44
C PHE A 109 -16.89 2.39 11.30
N VAL A 110 -15.91 1.50 11.49
CA VAL A 110 -16.05 0.04 11.26
C VAL A 110 -16.23 -0.76 12.56
N TRP A 111 -16.14 -0.12 13.71
CA TRP A 111 -16.41 -0.81 14.98
C TRP A 111 -17.90 -1.11 15.12
N ASP A 112 -18.22 -2.37 15.42
CA ASP A 112 -19.56 -2.74 15.84
C ASP A 112 -19.89 -2.17 17.23
N ALA A 113 -21.17 -2.15 17.58
CA ALA A 113 -21.64 -1.65 18.88
C ALA A 113 -21.03 -2.41 20.07
N GLN A 114 -20.63 -3.68 19.89
CA GLN A 114 -20.04 -4.48 20.96
C GLN A 114 -18.61 -4.01 21.29
N LYS A 115 -17.78 -3.76 20.28
CA LYS A 115 -16.43 -3.18 20.43
C LYS A 115 -16.50 -1.81 21.09
N CYS A 116 -17.41 -0.97 20.61
CA CYS A 116 -17.68 0.34 21.20
C CYS A 116 -18.02 0.24 22.70
N SER A 117 -18.95 -0.66 23.03
CA SER A 117 -19.41 -0.83 24.42
C SER A 117 -18.32 -1.34 25.36
N ARG A 118 -17.46 -2.26 24.88
CA ARG A 118 -16.33 -2.77 25.66
C ARG A 118 -15.30 -1.68 25.97
N LEU A 119 -15.07 -0.74 25.05
CA LEU A 119 -14.21 0.41 25.33
C LEU A 119 -14.78 1.27 26.46
N ILE A 120 -16.07 1.62 26.40
CA ILE A 120 -16.73 2.41 27.46
C ILE A 120 -16.68 1.68 28.80
N GLU A 121 -16.98 0.38 28.82
CA GLU A 121 -16.89 -0.45 30.03
C GLU A 121 -15.47 -0.47 30.59
N SER A 122 -14.46 -0.65 29.74
CA SER A 122 -13.05 -0.64 30.14
C SER A 122 -12.66 0.68 30.83
N ILE A 123 -13.16 1.81 30.34
CA ILE A 123 -12.93 3.13 30.93
C ILE A 123 -13.61 3.27 32.30
N ILE A 124 -14.85 2.79 32.42
CA ILE A 124 -15.58 2.79 33.70
C ILE A 124 -14.86 1.92 34.73
N LEU A 125 -14.31 0.78 34.31
CA LEU A 125 -13.56 -0.14 35.15
C LEU A 125 -12.13 0.33 35.47
N GLY A 126 -11.65 1.40 34.83
CA GLY A 126 -10.28 1.89 35.00
C GLY A 126 -9.21 1.00 34.37
N LEU A 127 -9.56 0.21 33.36
CA LEU A 127 -8.61 -0.63 32.62
C LEU A 127 -7.73 0.23 31.71
N PRO A 128 -6.47 -0.17 31.48
CA PRO A 128 -5.57 0.55 30.59
C PRO A 128 -6.08 0.51 29.15
N ILE A 129 -6.19 1.68 28.53
CA ILE A 129 -6.52 1.84 27.11
C ILE A 129 -5.22 2.11 26.35
N PRO A 130 -4.98 1.49 25.18
CA PRO A 130 -3.79 1.79 24.38
C PRO A 130 -3.69 3.29 24.06
N PRO A 131 -2.49 3.82 23.75
CA PRO A 131 -2.31 5.24 23.46
C PRO A 131 -2.98 5.66 22.14
N LEU A 132 -3.25 6.96 21.98
CA LEU A 132 -3.56 7.57 20.69
C LEU A 132 -2.28 8.14 20.08
N PHE A 133 -2.15 8.08 18.76
CA PHE A 133 -0.99 8.62 18.04
C PHE A 133 -1.40 9.86 17.25
N LEU A 134 -0.73 10.98 17.48
CA LEU A 134 -1.07 12.28 16.91
C LEU A 134 0.14 12.86 16.17
N LEU A 135 -0.05 13.29 14.92
CA LEU A 135 0.95 14.04 14.17
C LEU A 135 0.58 15.52 14.22
N GLU A 136 1.46 16.35 14.77
CA GLU A 136 1.28 17.80 14.70
C GLU A 136 1.59 18.30 13.28
N VAL A 137 0.56 18.80 12.59
CA VAL A 137 0.63 19.28 11.19
C VAL A 137 0.76 20.80 11.11
N GLU A 138 0.18 21.51 12.06
CA GLU A 138 0.30 22.97 12.24
C GLU A 138 0.42 23.26 13.74
N SER A 139 0.81 24.48 14.13
CA SER A 139 0.94 24.84 15.55
C SER A 139 -0.34 24.52 16.34
N ASN A 140 -0.27 23.50 17.21
CA ASN A 140 -1.38 22.97 18.00
C ASN A 140 -2.57 22.39 17.19
N LYS A 141 -2.34 21.97 15.94
CA LYS A 141 -3.28 21.11 15.20
C LYS A 141 -2.67 19.76 14.91
N TYR A 142 -3.46 18.73 15.12
CA TYR A 142 -3.05 17.35 15.11
C TYR A 142 -3.85 16.54 14.11
N GLU A 143 -3.17 15.77 13.27
CA GLU A 143 -3.78 14.70 12.49
C GLU A 143 -3.71 13.41 13.30
N LEU A 144 -4.85 12.74 13.48
CA LEU A 144 -4.92 11.49 14.25
C LEU A 144 -4.38 10.31 13.43
N ILE A 145 -3.19 9.82 13.78
CA ILE A 145 -2.50 8.75 13.05
C ILE A 145 -3.06 7.37 13.42
N ASP A 146 -3.30 7.12 14.71
CA ASP A 146 -3.94 5.89 15.18
C ASP A 146 -4.89 6.17 16.37
N GLY A 147 -5.96 5.38 16.43
CA GLY A 147 -6.97 5.46 17.50
C GLY A 147 -8.27 6.14 17.11
N PHE A 148 -8.52 6.36 15.81
CA PHE A 148 -9.76 6.94 15.29
C PHE A 148 -11.03 6.28 15.82
N GLN A 149 -11.09 4.95 15.80
CA GLN A 149 -12.28 4.22 16.25
C GLN A 149 -12.52 4.42 17.75
N ARG A 150 -11.44 4.52 18.55
CA ARG A 150 -11.50 4.76 20.00
C ARG A 150 -11.97 6.18 20.30
N LEU A 151 -11.36 7.19 19.69
CA LEU A 151 -11.75 8.59 19.87
C LEU A 151 -13.19 8.83 19.39
N ASN A 152 -13.57 8.33 18.22
CA ASN A 152 -14.94 8.47 17.72
C ASN A 152 -15.97 7.77 18.60
N THR A 153 -15.68 6.58 19.11
CA THR A 153 -16.57 5.89 20.05
C THR A 153 -16.89 6.78 21.24
N LEU A 154 -15.88 7.46 21.79
CA LEU A 154 -16.03 8.33 22.95
C LEU A 154 -16.81 9.61 22.63
N VAL A 155 -16.43 10.30 21.56
CA VAL A 155 -17.13 11.49 21.07
C VAL A 155 -18.60 11.15 20.82
N ASN A 156 -18.87 10.08 20.09
CA ASN A 156 -20.23 9.70 19.71
C ASN A 156 -21.07 9.32 20.93
N PHE A 157 -20.49 8.56 21.87
CA PHE A 157 -21.17 8.16 23.10
C PHE A 157 -21.54 9.35 23.98
N VAL A 158 -20.58 10.23 24.25
CA VAL A 158 -20.78 11.40 25.13
C VAL A 158 -21.75 12.41 24.51
N LYS A 159 -21.71 12.56 23.18
CA LYS A 159 -22.64 13.45 22.45
C LYS A 159 -24.02 12.85 22.21
N GLY A 160 -24.19 11.55 22.46
CA GLY A 160 -25.46 10.87 22.22
C GLY A 160 -25.84 10.76 20.74
N VAL A 161 -24.86 10.71 19.83
CA VAL A 161 -25.08 10.47 18.40
C VAL A 161 -24.92 8.97 18.08
N PRO A 162 -25.35 8.48 16.91
CA PRO A 162 -25.14 7.09 16.53
C PRO A 162 -23.65 6.71 16.53
N TRP A 163 -23.34 5.43 16.76
CA TRP A 163 -21.95 4.94 16.80
C TRP A 163 -21.15 5.29 15.54
N ASN A 164 -21.80 5.28 14.37
CA ASN A 164 -21.18 5.63 13.08
C ASN A 164 -21.16 7.13 12.78
N GLY A 165 -21.64 7.99 13.69
CA GLY A 165 -21.69 9.44 13.50
C GLY A 165 -22.70 9.94 12.45
N SER A 166 -23.57 9.06 11.91
CA SER A 166 -24.57 9.47 10.92
C SER A 166 -25.61 10.41 11.55
N THR A 167 -25.77 11.59 10.94
CA THR A 167 -26.76 12.60 11.35
C THR A 167 -27.95 12.68 10.39
N ASP A 168 -27.93 11.91 9.28
CA ASP A 168 -28.88 11.97 8.16
C ASP A 168 -30.23 11.27 8.40
N SER A 169 -30.41 10.55 9.52
CA SER A 169 -31.69 9.90 9.80
C SER A 169 -32.67 10.86 10.50
N LYS A 170 -33.92 10.95 9.98
CA LYS A 170 -35.07 11.65 10.59
C LYS A 170 -35.39 11.25 12.05
N ARG A 171 -34.68 10.25 12.59
CA ARG A 171 -34.59 9.90 14.02
C ARG A 171 -33.11 9.61 14.33
N GLN A 172 -32.46 10.49 15.06
CA GLN A 172 -31.12 10.21 15.60
C GLN A 172 -31.25 9.16 16.70
N VAL A 173 -30.69 7.97 16.47
CA VAL A 173 -30.64 6.92 17.49
C VAL A 173 -29.36 7.09 18.27
N SER A 174 -29.46 7.55 19.52
CA SER A 174 -28.30 7.67 20.40
C SER A 174 -27.56 6.34 20.52
N SER A 175 -26.24 6.38 20.50
CA SER A 175 -25.39 5.26 20.90
C SER A 175 -25.80 4.68 22.26
N LYS A 176 -26.00 3.37 22.32
CA LYS A 176 -26.33 2.63 23.54
C LYS A 176 -25.37 1.47 23.75
N LEU A 177 -25.08 1.18 25.01
CA LEU A 177 -24.22 0.06 25.38
C LEU A 177 -24.91 -1.28 25.08
N SER A 178 -24.16 -2.21 24.50
CA SER A 178 -24.65 -3.50 24.02
C SER A 178 -25.09 -4.45 25.15
N GLY A 179 -25.75 -5.56 24.80
CA GLY A 179 -26.12 -6.61 25.76
C GLY A 179 -24.95 -7.35 26.42
N LYS A 180 -23.71 -7.15 25.95
CA LYS A 180 -22.52 -7.92 26.35
C LYS A 180 -21.58 -7.15 27.28
N VAL A 181 -22.08 -6.10 27.93
CA VAL A 181 -21.41 -5.42 29.05
C VAL A 181 -22.12 -5.74 30.37
N SER A 182 -21.51 -5.27 31.46
CA SER A 182 -21.99 -5.37 32.85
C SER A 182 -23.44 -4.94 32.99
N ARG A 183 -24.17 -5.58 33.92
CA ARG A 183 -25.64 -5.47 34.02
C ARG A 183 -26.10 -4.05 34.33
N GLU A 184 -25.28 -3.30 35.04
CA GLU A 184 -25.52 -1.96 35.57
C GLU A 184 -25.56 -0.89 34.45
N ILE A 185 -24.85 -1.13 33.35
CA ILE A 185 -24.69 -0.16 32.25
C ILE A 185 -25.31 -0.64 30.93
N ARG A 186 -25.78 -1.88 30.88
CA ARG A 186 -26.35 -2.52 29.69
C ARG A 186 -27.53 -1.70 29.13
N GLY A 187 -27.49 -1.42 27.82
CA GLY A 187 -28.57 -0.73 27.11
C GLY A 187 -28.65 0.78 27.37
N LEU A 188 -27.80 1.32 28.24
CA LEU A 188 -27.84 2.74 28.60
C LEU A 188 -27.08 3.58 27.56
N SER A 189 -27.63 4.77 27.27
CA SER A 189 -26.94 5.88 26.63
C SER A 189 -26.21 6.71 27.68
N PHE A 190 -25.29 7.58 27.26
CA PHE A 190 -24.47 8.38 28.18
C PHE A 190 -25.30 9.18 29.19
N ASP A 191 -26.41 9.80 28.76
CA ASP A 191 -27.33 10.57 29.62
C ASP A 191 -28.06 9.72 30.66
N LYS A 192 -28.17 8.41 30.44
CA LYS A 192 -28.83 7.45 31.35
C LYS A 192 -27.88 6.77 32.32
N LEU A 193 -26.56 6.97 32.17
CA LEU A 193 -25.58 6.47 33.13
C LEU A 193 -25.68 7.22 34.47
N LEU A 194 -25.30 6.57 35.56
CA LEU A 194 -25.09 7.24 36.84
C LEU A 194 -24.10 8.40 36.67
N SER A 195 -24.32 9.50 37.38
CA SER A 195 -23.46 10.69 37.29
C SER A 195 -21.99 10.38 37.62
N GLU A 196 -21.74 9.37 38.45
CA GLU A 196 -20.39 8.87 38.72
C GLU A 196 -19.73 8.29 37.47
N HIS A 197 -20.38 7.37 36.76
CA HIS A 197 -19.86 6.80 35.52
C HIS A 197 -19.66 7.86 34.42
N GLN A 198 -20.58 8.83 34.31
CA GLN A 198 -20.41 9.96 33.39
C GLN A 198 -19.14 10.77 33.72
N ARG A 199 -18.87 11.01 35.01
CA ARG A 199 -17.63 11.69 35.46
C ARG A 199 -16.39 10.85 35.18
N ILE A 200 -16.42 9.54 35.45
CA ILE A 200 -15.30 8.63 35.15
C ILE A 200 -14.99 8.70 33.66
N ILE A 201 -15.98 8.51 32.78
CA ILE A 201 -15.77 8.56 31.33
C ILE A 201 -15.14 9.89 30.90
N LYS A 202 -15.61 11.04 31.40
CA LYS A 202 -15.06 12.34 30.98
C LYS A 202 -13.68 12.64 31.57
N ARG A 203 -13.38 12.18 32.79
CA ARG A 203 -12.15 12.53 33.53
C ARG A 203 -11.03 11.52 33.39
N SER A 204 -11.33 10.28 33.00
CA SER A 204 -10.30 9.30 32.69
C SER A 204 -9.37 9.84 31.61
N THR A 205 -8.07 9.60 31.80
CA THR A 205 -7.02 10.06 30.92
C THR A 205 -6.50 8.93 30.06
N ILE A 206 -6.07 9.28 28.84
CA ILE A 206 -5.41 8.36 27.92
C ILE A 206 -4.04 8.93 27.54
N PRO A 207 -2.99 8.08 27.41
CA PRO A 207 -1.71 8.53 26.90
C PRO A 207 -1.82 8.92 25.43
N LEU A 208 -1.22 10.05 25.08
CA LEU A 208 -1.03 10.52 23.72
C LEU A 208 0.45 10.41 23.37
N ILE A 209 0.75 9.80 22.25
CA ILE A 209 2.08 9.82 21.66
C ILE A 209 2.02 10.80 20.50
N GLU A 210 2.62 11.96 20.71
CA GLU A 210 2.60 13.08 19.76
C GLU A 210 3.93 13.16 19.02
N PHE A 211 3.88 13.44 17.72
CA PHE A 211 5.04 13.58 16.86
C PHE A 211 4.99 14.90 16.10
N ARG A 212 6.15 15.52 15.92
CA ARG A 212 6.36 16.65 15.01
C ARG A 212 7.55 16.36 14.12
N GLN A 213 7.35 16.50 12.81
CA GLN A 213 8.44 16.45 11.84
C GLN A 213 9.14 17.82 11.82
N LEU A 214 10.40 17.85 12.25
CA LEU A 214 11.26 19.04 12.16
C LEU A 214 12.01 19.09 10.82
N GLY A 215 12.14 17.95 10.15
CA GLY A 215 12.70 17.85 8.80
C GLY A 215 12.64 16.41 8.28
N PRO A 216 12.67 16.20 6.95
CA PRO A 216 12.66 17.20 5.87
C PRO A 216 11.30 17.91 5.73
N ASN A 217 11.21 19.00 4.97
CA ASN A 217 9.95 19.73 4.73
C ASN A 217 9.04 18.99 3.72
N ASN A 218 8.65 17.77 4.04
CA ASN A 218 7.66 16.97 3.31
C ASN A 218 6.90 16.09 4.29
N LEU A 219 5.94 15.31 3.80
CA LEU A 219 5.09 14.47 4.65
C LEU A 219 5.62 13.05 4.83
N SER A 220 6.87 12.72 4.47
CA SER A 220 7.32 11.33 4.46
C SER A 220 7.47 10.70 5.85
N SER A 221 7.63 11.49 6.93
CA SER A 221 7.72 10.90 8.27
C SER A 221 6.39 10.30 8.72
N LYS A 222 5.25 10.84 8.27
CA LYS A 222 3.93 10.33 8.62
C LYS A 222 3.75 8.89 8.11
N TYR A 223 4.26 8.60 6.92
CA TYR A 223 4.28 7.26 6.34
C TYR A 223 5.15 6.30 7.13
N LEU A 224 6.37 6.72 7.47
CA LEU A 224 7.31 5.91 8.26
C LEU A 224 6.75 5.59 9.65
N ILE A 225 6.21 6.59 10.34
CA ILE A 225 5.63 6.45 11.68
C ILE A 225 4.42 5.51 11.63
N PHE A 226 3.50 5.75 10.69
CA PHE A 226 2.32 4.90 10.53
C PHE A 226 2.70 3.46 10.18
N GLU A 227 3.68 3.24 9.28
CA GLU A 227 4.18 1.90 8.97
C GLU A 227 4.71 1.19 10.23
N ARG A 228 5.51 1.90 11.05
CA ARG A 228 6.12 1.33 12.27
C ARG A 228 5.13 1.10 13.41
N ILE A 229 4.04 1.87 13.48
CA ILE A 229 2.98 1.64 14.48
C ILE A 229 2.09 0.46 14.06
N ASN A 230 1.84 0.30 12.76
CA ASN A 230 0.99 -0.77 12.23
C ASN A 230 1.70 -2.13 12.09
N THR A 231 2.79 -2.38 12.82
CA THR A 231 3.52 -3.66 12.83
C THR A 231 2.90 -4.72 13.75
N GLY A 232 1.63 -4.55 14.14
CA GLY A 232 0.87 -5.52 14.93
C GLY A 232 0.45 -6.76 14.13
N SER A 233 -0.68 -7.37 14.48
CA SER A 233 -1.11 -8.70 14.01
C SER A 233 -1.30 -8.85 12.49
N GLU A 234 -1.60 -7.78 11.77
CA GLU A 234 -1.68 -7.77 10.30
C GLU A 234 -1.07 -6.47 9.76
N LYS A 235 0.12 -6.57 9.16
CA LYS A 235 0.85 -5.41 8.62
C LYS A 235 0.09 -4.86 7.40
N LEU A 236 -0.24 -3.57 7.46
CA LEU A 236 -0.72 -2.83 6.29
C LEU A 236 0.43 -2.73 5.27
N ASN A 237 0.13 -3.01 4.00
CA ASN A 237 1.11 -2.78 2.95
C ASN A 237 1.17 -1.31 2.52
N GLN A 238 2.13 -0.98 1.66
CA GLN A 238 2.38 0.40 1.25
C GLN A 238 1.17 1.04 0.55
N MET A 239 0.40 0.29 -0.25
CA MET A 239 -0.81 0.81 -0.88
C MET A 239 -1.91 1.12 0.14
N GLN A 240 -2.12 0.25 1.13
CA GLN A 240 -3.08 0.46 2.22
C GLN A 240 -2.66 1.62 3.15
N ILE A 241 -1.36 1.80 3.35
CA ILE A 241 -0.79 2.97 4.03
C ILE A 241 -1.08 4.24 3.22
N ARG A 242 -0.83 4.25 1.90
CA ARG A 242 -1.17 5.38 1.01
C ARG A 242 -2.64 5.70 1.03
N LYS A 243 -3.49 4.68 0.93
CA LYS A 243 -4.93 4.82 1.07
C LYS A 243 -5.21 5.61 2.35
N SER A 244 -4.63 5.21 3.48
CA SER A 244 -4.86 5.82 4.80
C SER A 244 -4.42 7.27 4.88
N LEU A 245 -3.22 7.56 4.41
CA LEU A 245 -2.53 8.83 4.67
C LEU A 245 -2.70 9.87 3.55
N ALA A 246 -2.92 9.46 2.30
CA ALA A 246 -3.13 10.34 1.15
C ALA A 246 -4.57 10.30 0.64
N TYR A 247 -5.54 9.96 1.50
CA TYR A 247 -6.93 9.95 1.08
C TYR A 247 -7.40 11.33 0.63
N GLY A 248 -8.27 11.33 -0.36
CA GLY A 248 -8.89 12.48 -0.97
C GLY A 248 -9.64 12.04 -2.22
N LYS A 249 -10.11 13.00 -3.01
CA LYS A 249 -10.87 12.74 -4.25
C LYS A 249 -10.14 11.77 -5.18
N PHE A 250 -8.82 11.92 -5.30
CA PHE A 250 -8.00 11.06 -6.15
C PHE A 250 -7.99 9.61 -5.66
N MET A 251 -7.70 9.40 -4.38
CA MET A 251 -7.64 8.05 -3.80
C MET A 251 -9.01 7.36 -3.83
N SER A 252 -10.10 8.09 -3.54
CA SER A 252 -11.46 7.55 -3.62
C SER A 252 -11.80 7.10 -5.04
N LYS A 253 -11.48 7.91 -6.06
CA LYS A 253 -11.70 7.55 -7.46
C LYS A 253 -10.82 6.39 -7.92
N LEU A 254 -9.55 6.39 -7.52
CA LEU A 254 -8.59 5.32 -7.81
C LEU A 254 -9.14 3.95 -7.36
N TYR A 255 -9.62 3.87 -6.12
CA TYR A 255 -10.22 2.65 -5.57
C TYR A 255 -11.54 2.29 -6.22
N LEU A 256 -12.41 3.27 -6.52
CA LEU A 256 -13.67 3.02 -7.22
C LEU A 256 -13.41 2.40 -8.60
N ASP A 257 -12.50 2.99 -9.36
CA ASP A 257 -12.17 2.59 -10.72
C ASP A 257 -11.47 1.23 -10.75
N GLY A 258 -10.42 1.07 -9.95
CA GLY A 258 -9.66 -0.18 -9.90
C GLY A 258 -10.50 -1.37 -9.42
N ASN A 259 -11.43 -1.16 -8.46
CA ASN A 259 -12.31 -2.24 -7.99
C ASN A 259 -13.44 -2.58 -8.96
N ASN A 260 -13.85 -1.64 -9.82
CA ASN A 260 -14.88 -1.87 -10.83
C ASN A 260 -14.31 -2.36 -12.17
N CYS A 261 -13.00 -2.28 -12.38
CA CYS A 261 -12.33 -2.80 -13.57
C CYS A 261 -12.13 -4.32 -13.46
N LEU A 262 -13.08 -5.10 -13.98
CA LEU A 262 -13.01 -6.57 -13.96
C LEU A 262 -11.74 -7.13 -14.64
N PRO A 263 -11.34 -6.67 -15.85
CA PRO A 263 -10.15 -7.20 -16.51
C PRO A 263 -8.86 -7.00 -15.69
N LEU A 264 -8.77 -5.88 -14.95
CA LEU A 264 -7.65 -5.64 -14.05
C LEU A 264 -7.64 -6.62 -12.88
N ARG A 265 -8.80 -6.82 -12.25
CA ARG A 265 -8.92 -7.71 -11.08
C ARG A 265 -8.62 -9.15 -11.40
N GLU A 266 -8.96 -9.62 -12.60
CA GLU A 266 -8.70 -10.98 -13.07
C GLU A 266 -7.21 -11.29 -13.24
N LEU A 267 -6.34 -10.29 -13.30
CA LEU A 267 -4.89 -10.47 -13.34
C LEU A 267 -4.28 -10.83 -11.98
N PHE A 268 -5.01 -10.62 -10.88
CA PHE A 268 -4.48 -10.75 -9.52
C PHE A 268 -5.18 -11.87 -8.76
N SER A 269 -4.42 -12.55 -7.90
CA SER A 269 -4.96 -13.59 -7.00
C SER A 269 -5.89 -12.98 -5.94
N THR A 270 -6.74 -13.79 -5.32
CA THR A 270 -7.61 -13.35 -4.21
C THR A 270 -6.81 -12.72 -3.06
N TYR A 271 -5.60 -13.22 -2.81
CA TYR A 271 -4.70 -12.64 -1.80
C TYR A 271 -4.18 -11.27 -2.23
N ALA A 272 -3.66 -11.15 -3.45
CA ALA A 272 -3.18 -9.90 -4.03
C ALA A 272 -4.26 -8.80 -4.05
N LEU A 273 -5.52 -9.18 -4.33
CA LEU A 273 -6.68 -8.29 -4.26
C LEU A 273 -6.95 -7.79 -2.83
N LYS A 274 -6.84 -8.65 -1.81
CA LYS A 274 -6.97 -8.24 -0.39
C LYS A 274 -5.85 -7.28 0.03
N LYS A 275 -4.70 -7.38 -0.63
CA LYS A 275 -3.54 -6.51 -0.46
C LYS A 275 -3.56 -5.32 -1.44
N ASP A 276 -4.67 -5.00 -2.09
CA ASP A 276 -4.78 -3.82 -2.98
C ASP A 276 -3.70 -3.74 -4.08
N GLN A 277 -3.06 -4.87 -4.47
CA GLN A 277 -1.97 -4.85 -5.46
C GLN A 277 -2.46 -4.41 -6.85
N HIS A 278 -3.72 -4.72 -7.20
CA HIS A 278 -4.38 -4.25 -8.43
C HIS A 278 -4.55 -2.73 -8.43
N ILE A 279 -4.87 -2.14 -7.27
CA ILE A 279 -4.96 -0.68 -7.12
C ILE A 279 -3.58 -0.04 -7.27
N GLU A 280 -2.53 -0.65 -6.70
CA GLU A 280 -1.17 -0.16 -6.87
C GLU A 280 -0.72 -0.24 -8.35
N ALA A 281 -1.03 -1.32 -9.07
CA ALA A 281 -0.72 -1.42 -10.50
C ALA A 281 -1.43 -0.33 -11.34
N TYR A 282 -2.70 -0.05 -11.03
CA TYR A 282 -3.42 1.06 -11.65
C TYR A 282 -2.79 2.42 -11.33
N LEU A 283 -2.46 2.65 -10.05
CA LEU A 283 -1.76 3.86 -9.59
C LEU A 283 -0.42 4.05 -10.30
N ARG A 284 0.39 2.98 -10.41
CA ARG A 284 1.69 3.00 -11.07
C ARG A 284 1.55 3.35 -12.55
N THR A 285 0.54 2.82 -13.24
CA THR A 285 0.24 3.18 -14.63
C THR A 285 0.00 4.70 -14.78
N ILE A 286 -0.79 5.29 -13.87
CA ILE A 286 -1.06 6.74 -13.88
C ILE A 286 0.19 7.54 -13.52
N ALA A 287 0.85 7.21 -12.40
CA ALA A 287 1.92 8.02 -11.86
C ALA A 287 3.15 8.03 -12.78
N LEU A 288 3.54 6.86 -13.29
CA LEU A 288 4.77 6.73 -14.07
C LEU A 288 4.61 7.25 -15.51
N SER A 289 3.41 7.14 -16.10
CA SER A 289 3.13 7.76 -17.39
C SER A 289 3.23 9.29 -17.30
N ARG A 290 2.73 9.90 -16.23
CA ARG A 290 2.88 11.35 -15.99
C ARG A 290 4.33 11.77 -15.73
N ILE A 291 5.14 10.94 -15.08
CA ILE A 291 6.58 11.21 -14.94
C ILE A 291 7.25 11.20 -16.31
N TYR A 292 6.95 10.22 -17.15
CA TYR A 292 7.58 10.07 -18.46
C TYR A 292 7.14 11.15 -19.45
N TYR A 293 5.84 11.36 -19.62
CA TYR A 293 5.25 12.24 -20.64
C TYR A 293 5.01 13.68 -20.18
N ASP A 294 4.61 13.88 -18.92
CA ASP A 294 4.25 15.21 -18.39
C ASP A 294 5.38 15.84 -17.56
N ASN A 295 6.53 15.17 -17.43
CA ASN A 295 7.66 15.56 -16.59
C ASN A 295 7.24 15.86 -15.13
N PHE A 296 6.37 15.02 -14.57
CA PHE A 296 6.02 15.12 -13.15
C PHE A 296 7.29 15.00 -12.28
N PRO A 297 7.54 15.94 -11.35
CA PRO A 297 8.81 16.01 -10.63
C PRO A 297 9.01 14.82 -9.69
N VAL A 298 10.19 14.20 -9.76
CA VAL A 298 10.62 13.12 -8.86
C VAL A 298 11.57 13.70 -7.81
N ASN A 299 11.04 13.96 -6.61
CA ASN A 299 11.82 14.58 -5.53
C ASN A 299 12.71 13.58 -4.78
N LYS A 300 12.35 12.30 -4.83
CA LYS A 300 13.02 11.20 -4.14
C LYS A 300 13.01 9.96 -5.01
N THR A 301 14.10 9.20 -4.97
CA THR A 301 14.17 7.87 -5.57
C THR A 301 13.41 6.85 -4.73
N GLY A 302 13.03 5.74 -5.36
CA GLY A 302 12.29 4.64 -4.76
C GLY A 302 10.81 4.69 -5.11
N MET A 303 10.26 3.54 -5.50
CA MET A 303 8.88 3.45 -5.97
C MET A 303 7.91 3.93 -4.90
N ASN A 304 8.14 3.57 -3.64
CA ASN A 304 7.27 3.97 -2.55
C ASN A 304 7.22 5.49 -2.36
N ASN A 305 8.38 6.16 -2.37
CA ASN A 305 8.45 7.61 -2.27
C ASN A 305 7.75 8.30 -3.45
N ILE A 306 8.00 7.84 -4.67
CA ILE A 306 7.37 8.39 -5.88
C ILE A 306 5.85 8.31 -5.78
N LEU A 307 5.32 7.14 -5.43
CA LEU A 307 3.87 6.94 -5.34
C LEU A 307 3.26 7.72 -4.17
N ASN A 308 3.96 7.84 -3.03
CA ASN A 308 3.52 8.63 -1.88
C ASN A 308 3.40 10.11 -2.28
N ASP A 309 4.47 10.69 -2.83
CA ASP A 309 4.49 12.09 -3.28
C ASP A 309 3.43 12.35 -4.36
N PHE A 310 3.27 11.43 -5.31
CA PHE A 310 2.25 11.53 -6.35
C PHE A 310 0.83 11.58 -5.75
N CYS A 311 0.52 10.70 -4.79
CA CYS A 311 -0.79 10.69 -4.14
C CYS A 311 -1.04 11.97 -3.33
N GLU A 312 -0.04 12.48 -2.62
CA GLU A 312 -0.16 13.72 -1.84
C GLU A 312 -0.40 14.93 -2.73
N VAL A 313 0.36 15.08 -3.82
CA VAL A 313 0.21 16.20 -4.77
C VAL A 313 -1.16 16.16 -5.47
N ASN A 314 -1.66 14.96 -5.77
CA ASN A 314 -2.92 14.78 -6.47
C ASN A 314 -4.12 14.58 -5.54
N ARG A 315 -3.96 14.64 -4.21
CA ARG A 315 -4.99 14.28 -3.20
C ARG A 315 -6.40 14.76 -3.52
N ASN A 316 -6.52 16.03 -3.94
CA ASN A 316 -7.81 16.69 -4.23
C ASN A 316 -8.22 16.69 -5.71
N ARG A 317 -7.42 16.08 -6.59
CA ARG A 317 -7.70 15.99 -8.02
C ARG A 317 -8.57 14.78 -8.35
N ASP A 318 -9.27 14.84 -9.47
CA ASP A 318 -9.98 13.70 -10.03
C ASP A 318 -9.14 13.04 -11.12
N ILE A 319 -9.27 11.73 -11.29
CA ILE A 319 -8.64 10.98 -12.39
C ILE A 319 -9.45 11.19 -13.67
N GLY A 320 -10.78 11.39 -13.55
CA GLY A 320 -11.72 11.50 -14.66
C GLY A 320 -12.16 10.13 -15.21
N ASP A 321 -13.43 10.02 -15.59
CA ASP A 321 -14.02 8.75 -16.07
C ASP A 321 -13.44 8.29 -17.42
N GLU A 322 -12.91 9.21 -18.21
CA GLU A 322 -12.28 8.89 -19.49
C GLU A 322 -11.01 8.06 -19.30
N TYR A 323 -10.23 8.32 -18.25
CA TYR A 323 -8.99 7.59 -18.03
C TYR A 323 -9.24 6.11 -17.75
N ILE A 324 -10.21 5.77 -16.89
CA ILE A 324 -10.53 4.35 -16.61
C ILE A 324 -11.11 3.65 -17.84
N ARG A 325 -11.85 4.36 -18.69
CA ARG A 325 -12.33 3.84 -19.97
C ARG A 325 -11.14 3.47 -20.87
N GLN A 326 -10.19 4.38 -21.04
CA GLN A 326 -8.99 4.15 -21.84
C GLN A 326 -8.10 3.06 -21.26
N PHE A 327 -7.93 3.05 -19.93
CA PHE A 327 -7.20 2.00 -19.23
C PHE A 327 -7.81 0.62 -19.49
N THR A 328 -9.14 0.50 -19.39
CA THR A 328 -9.86 -0.76 -19.61
C THR A 328 -9.76 -1.21 -21.07
N LEU A 329 -9.85 -0.28 -22.03
CA LEU A 329 -9.68 -0.59 -23.45
C LEU A 329 -8.26 -1.03 -23.77
N ALA A 330 -7.25 -0.32 -23.27
CA ALA A 330 -5.85 -0.67 -23.44
C ALA A 330 -5.57 -2.06 -22.86
N LEU A 331 -6.02 -2.32 -21.64
CA LEU A 331 -5.84 -3.62 -20.99
C LEU A 331 -6.48 -4.75 -21.79
N ASN A 332 -7.75 -4.62 -22.18
CA ASN A 332 -8.42 -5.61 -23.02
C ASN A 332 -7.67 -5.83 -24.33
N GLY A 333 -7.21 -4.75 -24.98
CA GLY A 333 -6.40 -4.83 -26.19
C GLY A 333 -5.14 -5.67 -25.98
N VAL A 334 -4.40 -5.44 -24.89
CA VAL A 334 -3.21 -6.24 -24.55
C VAL A 334 -3.56 -7.69 -24.29
N MET A 335 -4.67 -7.96 -23.58
CA MET A 335 -5.12 -9.34 -23.36
C MET A 335 -5.43 -10.05 -24.67
N THR A 336 -5.87 -9.31 -25.70
CA THR A 336 -6.06 -9.89 -27.03
C THR A 336 -4.76 -10.19 -27.75
N VAL A 337 -3.59 -9.71 -27.35
CA VAL A 337 -2.32 -10.05 -28.04
C VAL A 337 -1.96 -11.51 -27.82
N PHE A 338 -2.12 -11.99 -26.59
CA PHE A 338 -1.65 -13.30 -26.17
C PHE A 338 -2.71 -14.38 -26.39
N ILE A 339 -2.30 -15.57 -26.84
CA ILE A 339 -3.21 -16.72 -27.05
C ILE A 339 -3.78 -17.20 -25.70
N ASP A 340 -2.93 -17.33 -24.69
CA ASP A 340 -3.33 -17.49 -23.30
C ASP A 340 -3.15 -16.14 -22.61
N SER A 341 -4.25 -15.60 -22.09
CA SER A 341 -4.29 -14.32 -21.37
C SER A 341 -3.33 -14.31 -20.17
N LYS A 342 -3.02 -15.48 -19.59
CA LYS A 342 -2.05 -15.62 -18.50
C LYS A 342 -0.63 -15.23 -18.89
N ASN A 343 -0.30 -15.21 -20.19
CA ASN A 343 1.03 -14.84 -20.68
C ASN A 343 1.25 -13.32 -20.73
N ALA A 344 0.20 -12.52 -20.55
CA ALA A 344 0.31 -11.07 -20.55
C ALA A 344 1.30 -10.58 -19.47
N PHE A 345 2.14 -9.61 -19.87
CA PHE A 345 3.11 -8.94 -19.00
C PHE A 345 4.14 -9.88 -18.35
N ARG A 346 4.37 -11.08 -18.90
CA ARG A 346 5.40 -12.02 -18.45
C ARG A 346 6.72 -11.85 -19.19
N ARG A 347 7.78 -12.39 -18.59
CA ARG A 347 9.12 -12.44 -19.18
C ARG A 347 9.15 -13.39 -20.36
N ILE A 348 10.17 -13.22 -21.18
CA ILE A 348 10.42 -14.10 -22.32
C ILE A 348 11.79 -14.73 -22.17
N GLU A 349 11.83 -16.04 -22.35
CA GLU A 349 13.04 -16.85 -22.40
C GLU A 349 13.06 -17.70 -23.66
N LYS A 350 14.16 -18.41 -23.88
CA LYS A 350 14.24 -19.43 -24.92
C LYS A 350 14.19 -20.82 -24.30
N SER A 351 13.41 -21.68 -24.95
CA SER A 351 13.42 -23.12 -24.66
C SER A 351 14.71 -23.77 -25.16
N GLU A 352 14.92 -25.06 -24.83
CA GLU A 352 16.02 -25.86 -25.39
C GLU A 352 15.99 -25.94 -26.92
N ASN A 353 14.81 -25.76 -27.54
CA ASN A 353 14.62 -25.76 -28.99
C ASN A 353 14.74 -24.36 -29.62
N ASP A 354 15.24 -23.37 -28.87
CA ASP A 354 15.40 -21.97 -29.31
C ASP A 354 14.09 -21.19 -29.54
N ASP A 355 12.95 -21.75 -29.11
CA ASP A 355 11.62 -21.11 -29.18
C ASP A 355 11.39 -20.13 -28.02
N PHE A 356 10.70 -19.01 -28.31
CA PHE A 356 10.29 -18.07 -27.26
C PHE A 356 9.21 -18.67 -26.35
N ILE A 357 9.48 -18.68 -25.05
CA ILE A 357 8.55 -19.14 -24.01
C ILE A 357 8.32 -18.04 -22.97
N TYR A 358 7.11 -18.00 -22.43
CA TYR A 358 6.77 -17.09 -21.33
C TYR A 358 7.19 -17.71 -20.00
N SER A 359 7.85 -16.93 -19.14
CA SER A 359 8.34 -17.41 -17.84
C SER A 359 8.04 -16.41 -16.70
N GLY A 360 8.16 -16.91 -15.47
CA GLY A 360 7.97 -16.13 -14.25
C GLY A 360 6.54 -15.66 -14.02
N ASN A 361 6.38 -14.84 -12.98
CA ASN A 361 5.13 -14.20 -12.62
C ASN A 361 4.87 -12.96 -13.49
N MET A 362 3.64 -12.44 -13.42
CA MET A 362 3.28 -11.18 -14.07
C MET A 362 4.17 -10.05 -13.54
N ASN A 363 4.81 -9.31 -14.44
CA ASN A 363 5.65 -8.18 -14.07
C ASN A 363 4.85 -6.87 -14.15
N ILE A 364 4.56 -6.28 -12.99
CA ILE A 364 3.81 -5.02 -12.87
C ILE A 364 4.50 -3.88 -13.63
N SER A 365 5.84 -3.90 -13.72
CA SER A 365 6.60 -2.87 -14.44
C SER A 365 6.42 -2.93 -15.95
N ILE A 366 6.12 -4.12 -16.50
CA ILE A 366 5.73 -4.27 -17.91
C ILE A 366 4.29 -3.76 -18.10
N LEU A 367 3.39 -4.14 -17.19
CA LEU A 367 1.98 -3.72 -17.22
C LEU A 367 1.85 -2.19 -17.19
N GLU A 368 2.45 -1.52 -16.20
CA GLU A 368 2.33 -0.08 -16.03
C GLU A 368 2.84 0.70 -17.25
N SER A 369 3.89 0.19 -17.90
CA SER A 369 4.59 0.89 -18.98
C SER A 369 3.87 0.68 -20.30
N ILE A 370 3.48 -0.55 -20.64
CA ILE A 370 2.69 -0.82 -21.86
C ILE A 370 1.36 -0.09 -21.82
N LEU A 371 0.62 -0.19 -20.71
CA LEU A 371 -0.67 0.48 -20.58
C LEU A 371 -0.50 2.01 -20.57
N GLY A 372 0.53 2.53 -19.90
CA GLY A 372 0.84 3.96 -19.90
C GLY A 372 1.11 4.52 -21.30
N VAL A 373 1.90 3.80 -22.11
CA VAL A 373 2.14 4.18 -23.52
C VAL A 373 0.85 4.15 -24.33
N MET A 374 0.06 3.06 -24.23
CA MET A 374 -1.18 2.94 -24.98
C MET A 374 -2.19 4.03 -24.65
N ILE A 375 -2.34 4.38 -23.37
CA ILE A 375 -3.26 5.43 -22.94
C ILE A 375 -2.79 6.79 -23.44
N HIS A 376 -1.49 7.10 -23.34
CA HIS A 376 -0.95 8.39 -23.79
C HIS A 376 -1.18 8.64 -25.28
N TYR A 377 -0.90 7.64 -26.13
CA TYR A 377 -1.08 7.76 -27.58
C TYR A 377 -2.49 7.39 -28.06
N ASN A 378 -3.42 7.07 -27.14
CA ASN A 378 -4.74 6.52 -27.48
C ASN A 378 -4.63 5.33 -28.46
N PHE A 379 -3.61 4.49 -28.26
CA PHE A 379 -3.25 3.39 -29.14
C PHE A 379 -4.21 2.21 -28.97
N SER A 380 -4.70 1.68 -30.09
CA SER A 380 -5.61 0.53 -30.12
C SER A 380 -4.96 -0.68 -30.79
N ILE A 381 -5.05 -1.83 -30.14
CA ILE A 381 -4.62 -3.12 -30.71
C ILE A 381 -5.75 -3.64 -31.60
N THR A 382 -5.41 -3.97 -32.84
CA THR A 382 -6.31 -4.46 -33.88
C THR A 382 -5.87 -5.84 -34.32
N GLN A 383 -6.71 -6.57 -35.08
CA GLN A 383 -6.32 -7.87 -35.62
C GLN A 383 -5.10 -7.77 -36.57
N GLU A 384 -4.88 -6.61 -37.19
CA GLU A 384 -3.81 -6.38 -38.16
C GLU A 384 -2.45 -6.20 -37.47
N ASN A 385 -2.39 -5.43 -36.37
CA ASN A 385 -1.12 -5.15 -35.67
C ASN A 385 -0.80 -6.15 -34.55
N ARG A 386 -1.78 -6.96 -34.11
CA ARG A 386 -1.63 -7.91 -33.00
C ARG A 386 -0.42 -8.82 -33.15
N GLY A 387 -0.23 -9.44 -34.33
CA GLY A 387 0.85 -10.39 -34.57
C GLY A 387 2.23 -9.74 -34.54
N GLU A 388 2.34 -8.52 -35.08
CA GLU A 388 3.57 -7.74 -35.04
C GLU A 388 3.92 -7.34 -33.60
N ILE A 389 2.94 -6.89 -32.82
CA ILE A 389 3.11 -6.53 -31.41
C ILE A 389 3.56 -7.74 -30.59
N GLU A 390 2.96 -8.92 -30.81
CA GLU A 390 3.40 -10.15 -30.11
C GLU A 390 4.84 -10.52 -30.47
N GLY A 391 5.20 -10.44 -31.76
CA GLY A 391 6.56 -10.71 -32.22
C GLY A 391 7.59 -9.72 -31.66
N ASN A 392 7.25 -8.43 -31.63
CA ASN A 392 8.08 -7.39 -31.03
C ASN A 392 8.22 -7.58 -29.53
N TYR A 393 7.12 -7.89 -28.83
CA TYR A 393 7.13 -8.19 -27.40
C TYR A 393 8.10 -9.35 -27.09
N LYS A 394 7.94 -10.49 -27.78
CA LYS A 394 8.78 -11.68 -27.62
C LYS A 394 10.26 -11.36 -27.81
N ARG A 395 10.60 -10.74 -28.96
CA ARG A 395 11.98 -10.44 -29.34
C ARG A 395 12.64 -9.42 -28.41
N ILE A 396 11.97 -8.30 -28.14
CA ILE A 396 12.54 -7.18 -27.38
C ILE A 396 12.67 -7.57 -25.90
N MET A 397 11.65 -8.20 -25.31
CA MET A 397 11.71 -8.64 -23.92
C MET A 397 12.79 -9.71 -23.72
N TYR A 398 12.90 -10.68 -24.63
CA TYR A 398 13.98 -11.68 -24.55
C TYR A 398 15.36 -11.02 -24.51
N LEU A 399 15.65 -10.08 -25.43
CA LEU A 399 16.93 -9.38 -25.47
C LEU A 399 17.23 -8.65 -24.16
N ILE A 400 16.24 -7.94 -23.61
CA ILE A 400 16.41 -7.19 -22.36
C ILE A 400 16.68 -8.12 -21.17
N PHE A 401 15.95 -9.23 -21.06
CA PHE A 401 16.14 -10.19 -19.98
C PHE A 401 17.42 -11.02 -20.14
N ASP A 402 17.83 -11.34 -21.37
CA ASP A 402 19.08 -12.04 -21.67
C ASP A 402 20.31 -11.14 -21.42
N GLU A 403 20.29 -9.90 -21.92
CA GLU A 403 21.39 -8.95 -21.68
C GLU A 403 21.55 -8.63 -20.19
N GLY A 404 20.43 -8.50 -19.46
CA GLY A 404 20.43 -8.33 -18.00
C GLY A 404 21.07 -9.52 -17.28
N ARG A 405 20.68 -10.76 -17.63
CA ARG A 405 21.30 -11.98 -17.07
C ARG A 405 22.80 -12.06 -17.38
N ASN A 406 23.19 -11.66 -18.58
CA ASN A 406 24.58 -11.64 -19.04
C ASN A 406 25.37 -10.39 -18.60
N LYS A 407 24.76 -9.51 -17.77
CA LYS A 407 25.34 -8.25 -17.26
C LYS A 407 25.89 -7.33 -18.36
N LYS A 408 25.31 -7.40 -19.57
CA LYS A 408 25.68 -6.55 -20.71
C LYS A 408 25.02 -5.18 -20.63
N SER A 409 23.79 -5.11 -20.11
CA SER A 409 23.00 -3.90 -19.94
C SER A 409 22.08 -4.01 -18.72
N GLU A 410 21.67 -2.87 -18.17
CA GLU A 410 20.77 -2.82 -17.01
C GLU A 410 19.35 -3.14 -17.46
N ASN A 411 18.73 -4.19 -16.90
CA ASN A 411 17.35 -4.55 -17.23
C ASN A 411 16.38 -3.65 -16.42
N PRO A 412 15.61 -2.77 -17.08
CA PRO A 412 14.73 -1.84 -16.38
C PRO A 412 13.52 -2.52 -15.72
N PHE A 413 13.24 -3.80 -16.04
CA PHE A 413 12.12 -4.59 -15.51
C PHE A 413 12.52 -5.59 -14.41
N SER A 414 13.82 -5.82 -14.15
CA SER A 414 14.28 -6.79 -13.15
C SER A 414 14.34 -6.24 -11.72
N THR A 415 14.29 -4.91 -11.56
CA THR A 415 14.26 -4.29 -10.24
C THR A 415 13.10 -3.32 -10.15
N SER A 416 12.35 -3.36 -9.05
CA SER A 416 11.33 -2.34 -8.72
C SER A 416 11.98 -1.02 -8.28
N THR A 417 13.16 -0.69 -8.80
CA THR A 417 13.88 0.54 -8.47
C THR A 417 13.15 1.71 -9.13
N GLY A 418 12.48 2.52 -8.32
CA GLY A 418 11.80 3.74 -8.76
C GLY A 418 12.80 4.87 -8.97
N THR A 419 13.60 4.81 -10.04
CA THR A 419 14.41 5.95 -10.47
C THR A 419 13.83 6.52 -11.76
N GLU A 420 13.97 7.82 -11.99
CA GLU A 420 13.48 8.42 -13.24
C GLU A 420 14.11 7.77 -14.48
N ARG A 421 15.40 7.42 -14.40
CA ARG A 421 16.12 6.73 -15.48
C ARG A 421 15.50 5.36 -15.80
N THR A 422 15.23 4.54 -14.78
CA THR A 422 14.64 3.21 -14.98
C THR A 422 13.21 3.32 -15.49
N ILE A 423 12.41 4.27 -14.97
CA ILE A 423 11.05 4.55 -15.48
C ILE A 423 11.11 4.91 -16.97
N ARG A 424 11.96 5.85 -17.37
CA ARG A 424 12.10 6.27 -18.77
C ARG A 424 12.48 5.09 -19.67
N ALA A 425 13.45 4.28 -19.27
CA ALA A 425 13.86 3.10 -20.02
C ALA A 425 12.72 2.08 -20.23
N ARG A 426 11.82 1.89 -19.24
CA ARG A 426 10.66 1.00 -19.42
C ARG A 426 9.70 1.50 -20.49
N PHE A 427 9.39 2.79 -20.48
CA PHE A 427 8.48 3.41 -21.45
C PHE A 427 9.08 3.42 -22.86
N ASP A 428 10.36 3.75 -23.01
CA ASP A 428 11.07 3.69 -24.30
C ASP A 428 11.00 2.28 -24.91
N VAL A 429 11.17 1.23 -24.09
CA VAL A 429 11.02 -0.16 -24.54
C VAL A 429 9.60 -0.45 -25.01
N CYS A 430 8.60 -0.01 -24.24
CA CYS A 430 7.20 -0.28 -24.56
C CYS A 430 6.72 0.49 -25.81
N GLU A 431 7.24 1.70 -26.05
CA GLU A 431 7.02 2.44 -27.31
C GLU A 431 7.54 1.67 -28.52
N ARG A 432 8.71 1.04 -28.41
CA ARG A 432 9.26 0.17 -29.47
C ARG A 432 8.46 -1.10 -29.69
N ILE A 433 7.95 -1.72 -28.61
CA ILE A 433 7.11 -2.92 -28.71
C ILE A 433 5.81 -2.61 -29.47
N LEU A 434 5.21 -1.45 -29.21
CA LEU A 434 3.98 -1.00 -29.84
C LEU A 434 4.19 -0.36 -31.23
N GLY A 435 5.43 -0.25 -31.70
CA GLY A 435 5.77 0.31 -33.02
C GLY A 435 5.56 1.83 -33.13
N ILE A 436 5.65 2.55 -32.00
CA ILE A 436 5.49 4.01 -31.94
C ILE A 436 6.80 4.73 -32.25
N LYS A 437 7.94 4.15 -31.82
CA LYS A 437 9.30 4.65 -32.05
C LYS A 437 10.20 3.59 -32.66
#